data_AF-A0A0S8AV03-F1
#
_entry.id   AF-A0A0S8AV03-F1
#
_cell.length_a   1.000
_cell.length_b   1.000
_cell.length_c   1.000
_cell.angle_alpha   90.00
_cell.angle_beta   90.00
_cell.angle_gamma   90.00
#
_symmetry.space_group_name_H-M   'P 1'
#
loop_
_entity.id
_entity.type
_entity.pdbx_description
1 polymer ?
#
loop_
_entity_poly.entity_id
_entity_poly.type
_entity_poly.pdbx_seq_one_letter_code
_entity_poly.pdbx_strand_id
1 'polypeptide(L)'
;KLLWLLVAEIFLFAFYGKMTMTGPTWAAADNIRQWLLAFNLGDRWRFGELGLWIAEHPLLCLGMGVGALVFQAAFVGALFSRRARYVLLPMALVFSLGTVLTLNIHVGEEWLALLFINWDWVLRRGRRSDVARAVT
;
A
#
# COMPACT_ATOMS: atom_id res chain seq x y z
N LYS A 1 2.14 7.37 19.36
CA LYS A 1 2.25 8.42 18.30
C LYS A 1 3.58 8.32 17.55
N LEU A 2 4.71 8.18 18.24
CA LEU A 2 6.02 7.96 17.60
C LEU A 2 6.01 6.79 16.60
N LEU A 3 5.38 5.68 16.98
CA LEU A 3 5.27 4.50 16.13
C LEU A 3 4.42 4.73 14.85
N TRP A 4 3.44 5.63 14.90
CA TRP A 4 2.68 6.01 13.69
C TRP A 4 3.52 6.85 12.75
N LEU A 5 4.35 7.73 13.31
CA LEU A 5 5.32 8.52 12.54
C LEU A 5 6.31 7.60 11.83
N LEU A 6 6.86 6.61 12.55
CA LEU A 6 7.79 5.61 12.02
C LEU A 6 7.20 4.80 10.84
N VAL A 7 5.88 4.57 10.84
CA VAL A 7 5.23 3.88 9.71
C VAL A 7 4.93 4.86 8.58
N ALA A 8 4.49 6.07 8.89
CA ALA A 8 4.18 7.08 7.87
C ALA A 8 5.42 7.57 7.12
N GLU A 9 6.59 7.61 7.76
CA GLU A 9 7.85 8.01 7.12
C GLU A 9 8.26 7.03 6.02
N ILE A 10 7.91 5.74 6.11
CA ILE A 10 8.20 4.74 5.06
C ILE A 10 7.54 5.18 3.74
N PHE A 11 6.25 5.52 3.79
CA PHE A 11 5.52 6.00 2.62
C PHE A 11 6.01 7.37 2.15
N LEU A 12 6.34 8.27 3.07
CA LEU A 12 6.85 9.59 2.74
C LEU A 12 8.22 9.51 2.04
N PHE A 13 9.15 8.71 2.55
CA PHE A 13 10.47 8.54 1.93
C PHE A 13 10.39 7.73 0.65
N ALA A 14 9.47 6.76 0.55
CA ALA A 14 9.21 6.08 -0.71
C ALA A 14 8.70 7.04 -1.80
N PHE A 15 7.85 8.00 -1.45
CA PHE A 15 7.42 9.07 -2.36
C PHE A 15 8.57 10.01 -2.69
N TYR A 16 9.25 10.53 -1.67
CA TYR A 16 10.36 11.47 -1.81
C TYR A 16 11.49 10.92 -2.69
N GLY A 17 11.87 9.66 -2.48
CA GLY A 17 12.89 9.00 -3.29
C GLY A 17 12.51 8.92 -4.77
N LYS A 18 11.26 8.54 -5.08
CA LYS A 18 10.76 8.53 -6.47
C LYS A 18 10.78 9.92 -7.09
N MET A 19 10.33 10.92 -6.34
CA MET A 19 10.24 12.30 -6.82
C MET A 19 11.59 12.99 -6.98
N THR A 20 12.61 12.60 -6.21
CA THR A 20 13.94 13.21 -6.31
C THR A 20 14.85 12.47 -7.30
N MET A 21 14.76 11.14 -7.39
CA MET A 21 15.61 10.36 -8.29
C MET A 21 15.10 10.37 -9.73
N THR A 22 13.78 10.39 -9.93
CA THR A 22 13.16 10.27 -11.26
C THR A 22 12.17 11.40 -11.53
N GLY A 23 11.53 11.93 -10.47
CA GLY A 23 10.51 12.98 -10.62
C GLY A 23 9.14 12.41 -10.99
N PRO A 24 8.22 13.27 -11.48
CA PRO A 24 6.88 12.86 -11.90
C PRO A 24 6.88 11.78 -12.99
N THR A 25 7.93 11.73 -13.81
CA THR A 25 8.12 10.72 -14.86
C THR A 25 8.31 9.31 -14.30
N TRP A 26 8.54 9.15 -12.98
CA TRP A 26 8.46 7.84 -12.35
C TRP A 26 7.11 7.15 -12.60
N ALA A 27 6.02 7.94 -12.64
CA ALA A 27 4.69 7.42 -12.94
C ALA A 27 4.41 7.24 -14.44
N ALA A 28 5.35 7.55 -15.33
CA ALA A 28 5.17 7.37 -16.76
C ALA A 28 4.91 5.90 -17.11
N ALA A 29 4.00 5.67 -18.06
CA ALA A 29 3.59 4.33 -18.45
C ALA A 29 4.78 3.44 -18.82
N ASP A 30 5.76 3.97 -19.58
CA ASP A 30 6.94 3.22 -19.99
C ASP A 30 7.83 2.82 -18.81
N ASN A 31 7.99 3.69 -17.81
CA ASN A 31 8.78 3.40 -16.62
C ASN A 31 8.10 2.31 -15.77
N ILE A 32 6.79 2.42 -15.55
CA ILE A 32 6.03 1.39 -14.82
C ILE A 32 6.04 0.06 -15.56
N ARG A 33 5.90 0.09 -16.89
CA ARG A 33 6.04 -1.11 -17.74
C ARG A 33 7.41 -1.76 -17.57
N GLN A 34 8.50 -0.98 -17.54
CA GLN A 34 9.84 -1.51 -17.30
C GLN A 34 9.95 -2.19 -15.94
N TRP A 35 9.38 -1.60 -14.88
CA TRP A 35 9.35 -2.24 -13.55
C TRP A 35 8.56 -3.54 -13.55
N LEU A 36 7.38 -3.56 -14.18
CA LEU A 36 6.57 -4.77 -14.32
C LEU A 36 7.34 -5.87 -15.06
N LEU A 37 7.97 -5.57 -16.19
CA LEU A 37 8.77 -6.57 -16.91
C LEU A 37 9.98 -7.03 -16.08
N ALA A 38 10.72 -6.10 -15.47
CA ALA A 38 11.93 -6.42 -14.72
C ALA A 38 11.68 -7.36 -13.53
N PHE A 39 10.55 -7.24 -12.84
CA PHE A 39 10.25 -8.08 -11.69
C PHE A 39 9.43 -9.34 -12.01
N ASN A 40 8.80 -9.43 -13.18
CA ASN A 40 7.98 -10.59 -13.57
C ASN A 40 8.69 -11.55 -14.54
N LEU A 41 9.76 -11.12 -15.23
CA LEU A 41 10.51 -11.99 -16.16
C LEU A 41 11.49 -12.95 -15.46
N GLY A 42 11.66 -12.87 -14.13
CA GLY A 42 12.49 -13.79 -13.35
C GLY A 42 11.67 -14.75 -12.48
N ASP A 43 12.22 -15.95 -12.21
CA ASP A 43 11.61 -16.98 -11.35
C ASP A 43 11.67 -16.65 -9.86
N ARG A 44 11.04 -15.54 -9.43
CA ARG A 44 10.97 -15.19 -8.01
C ARG A 44 9.73 -15.78 -7.34
N TRP A 45 8.55 -15.44 -7.82
CA TRP A 45 7.27 -15.95 -7.31
C TRP A 45 6.25 -16.18 -8.44
N ARG A 46 5.18 -16.91 -8.15
CA ARG A 46 4.21 -17.39 -9.15
C ARG A 46 3.09 -16.39 -9.50
N PHE A 47 3.21 -15.12 -9.14
CA PHE A 47 2.14 -14.13 -9.39
C PHE A 47 2.34 -13.30 -10.68
N GLY A 48 3.28 -13.70 -11.54
CA GLY A 48 3.76 -12.80 -12.59
C GLY A 48 2.81 -12.52 -13.75
N GLU A 49 1.79 -13.34 -13.97
CA GLU A 49 0.86 -13.21 -15.10
C GLU A 49 0.10 -11.88 -15.10
N LEU A 50 -0.35 -11.42 -13.93
CA LEU A 50 -1.09 -10.16 -13.82
C LEU A 50 -0.20 -8.96 -14.15
N GLY A 51 1.04 -8.96 -13.67
CA GLY A 51 2.03 -7.92 -13.95
C GLY A 51 2.36 -7.81 -15.43
N LEU A 52 2.54 -8.96 -16.10
CA LEU A 52 2.79 -9.02 -17.54
C LEU A 52 1.59 -8.55 -18.36
N TRP A 53 0.37 -8.94 -17.97
CA TRP A 53 -0.85 -8.47 -18.61
C TRP A 53 -1.01 -6.94 -18.50
N ILE A 54 -0.77 -6.37 -17.32
CA ILE A 54 -0.82 -4.91 -17.12
C ILE A 54 0.25 -4.20 -17.97
N ALA A 55 1.43 -4.80 -18.14
CA ALA A 55 2.53 -4.23 -18.93
C ALA A 55 2.19 -4.05 -20.43
N GLU A 56 1.13 -4.69 -20.92
CA GLU A 56 0.59 -4.51 -22.28
C GLU A 56 -0.38 -3.32 -22.39
N HIS A 57 -0.78 -2.72 -21.26
CA HIS A 57 -1.79 -1.68 -21.18
C HIS A 57 -1.22 -0.36 -20.61
N PRO A 58 -0.85 0.61 -21.48
CA PRO A 58 -0.22 1.87 -21.04
C PRO A 58 -1.04 2.69 -20.05
N LEU A 59 -2.38 2.69 -20.20
CA LEU A 59 -3.28 3.42 -19.29
C LEU A 59 -3.29 2.80 -17.88
N LEU A 60 -3.22 1.47 -17.78
CA LEU A 60 -3.14 0.78 -16.49
C LEU A 60 -1.78 1.04 -15.84
N CYS A 61 -0.70 1.01 -16.61
CA CYS A 61 0.65 1.37 -16.15
C CYS A 61 0.68 2.80 -15.58
N LEU A 62 0.13 3.77 -16.32
CA LEU A 62 0.02 5.16 -15.85
C LEU A 62 -0.83 5.26 -14.56
N GLY A 63 -1.98 4.59 -14.54
CA GLY A 63 -2.87 4.56 -13.38
C GLY A 63 -2.19 4.00 -12.13
N MET A 64 -1.41 2.93 -12.28
CA MET A 64 -0.61 2.35 -11.19
C MET A 64 0.46 3.31 -10.69
N GLY A 65 1.23 3.92 -11.60
CA GLY A 65 2.28 4.87 -11.23
C GLY A 65 1.74 6.09 -10.50
N VAL A 66 0.70 6.71 -11.06
CA VAL A 66 0.04 7.88 -10.45
C VAL A 66 -0.62 7.49 -9.13
N GLY A 67 -1.35 6.38 -9.09
CA GLY A 67 -2.01 5.88 -7.89
C GLY A 67 -1.02 5.62 -6.76
N ALA A 68 0.15 5.03 -7.06
CA ALA A 68 1.20 4.79 -6.08
C ALA A 68 1.74 6.10 -5.49
N LEU A 69 2.04 7.09 -6.33
CA LEU A 69 2.55 8.39 -5.87
C LEU A 69 1.52 9.14 -5.03
N VAL A 70 0.26 9.19 -5.50
CA VAL A 70 -0.84 9.85 -4.78
C VAL A 70 -1.07 9.18 -3.44
N PHE A 71 -1.11 7.85 -3.40
CA PHE A 71 -1.29 7.10 -2.17
C PHE A 71 -0.14 7.35 -1.18
N GLN A 72 1.12 7.24 -1.62
CA GLN A 72 2.28 7.43 -0.77
C GLN A 72 2.33 8.85 -0.17
N ALA A 73 2.02 9.87 -0.97
CA ALA A 73 1.92 11.25 -0.49
C ALA A 73 0.74 11.44 0.48
N ALA A 74 -0.43 10.86 0.17
CA ALA A 74 -1.64 10.99 0.98
C ALA A 74 -1.55 10.24 2.31
N PHE A 75 -0.74 9.18 2.41
CA PHE A 75 -0.65 8.35 3.61
C PHE A 75 -0.20 9.13 4.85
N VAL A 76 0.61 10.17 4.69
CA VAL A 76 1.00 11.09 5.78
C VAL A 76 -0.22 11.74 6.45
N GLY A 77 -1.31 11.94 5.71
CA GLY A 77 -2.59 12.43 6.24
C GLY A 77 -3.21 11.52 7.32
N ALA A 78 -2.86 10.24 7.34
CA ALA A 78 -3.30 9.29 8.38
C ALA A 78 -2.79 9.68 9.77
N LEU A 79 -1.68 10.41 9.88
CA LEU A 79 -1.17 10.90 11.17
C LEU A 79 -2.16 11.89 11.81
N PHE A 80 -2.69 12.80 11.01
CA PHE A 80 -3.45 13.95 11.50
C PHE A 80 -4.95 13.70 11.55
N SER A 81 -5.49 12.85 10.68
CA SER A 81 -6.94 12.67 10.52
C SER A 81 -7.40 11.26 10.81
N ARG A 82 -8.34 11.11 11.77
CA ARG A 82 -9.00 9.83 12.05
C ARG A 82 -9.83 9.36 10.85
N ARG A 83 -10.44 10.28 10.10
CA ARG A 83 -11.20 9.94 8.87
C ARG A 83 -10.26 9.41 7.80
N ALA A 84 -9.10 10.04 7.64
CA ALA A 84 -8.10 9.59 6.68
C ALA A 84 -7.62 8.16 6.98
N ARG A 85 -7.47 7.78 8.25
CA ARG A 85 -7.12 6.39 8.63
C ARG A 85 -8.12 5.34 8.14
N TYR A 86 -9.41 5.64 8.15
CA TYR A 86 -10.42 4.69 7.69
C TYR A 86 -10.32 4.39 6.19
N VAL A 87 -9.69 5.27 5.42
CA VAL A 87 -9.51 5.11 3.97
C VAL A 87 -8.09 4.66 3.64
N LEU A 88 -7.08 5.33 4.21
CA LEU A 88 -5.66 5.10 3.92
C LEU A 88 -5.14 3.77 4.46
N LEU A 89 -5.66 3.26 5.58
CA LEU A 89 -5.21 1.96 6.11
C LEU A 89 -5.69 0.78 5.25
N PRO A 90 -6.97 0.68 4.85
CA PRO A 90 -7.37 -0.31 3.86
C PRO A 90 -6.63 -0.15 2.54
N MET A 91 -6.41 1.10 2.08
CA MET A 91 -5.64 1.32 0.86
C MET A 91 -4.19 0.85 0.97
N ALA A 92 -3.54 0.92 2.15
CA ALA A 92 -2.20 0.36 2.35
C ALA A 92 -2.18 -1.16 2.14
N LEU A 93 -3.21 -1.87 2.62
CA LEU A 93 -3.33 -3.32 2.38
C LEU A 93 -3.54 -3.64 0.90
N VAL A 94 -4.40 -2.86 0.23
CA VAL A 94 -4.63 -3.00 -1.22
C VAL A 94 -3.36 -2.67 -2.00
N PHE A 95 -2.60 -1.66 -1.59
CA PHE A 95 -1.33 -1.28 -2.19
C PHE A 95 -0.29 -2.41 -2.07
N SER A 96 -0.22 -3.05 -0.90
CA SER A 96 0.66 -4.19 -0.66
C SER A 96 0.30 -5.40 -1.51
N LEU A 97 -0.98 -5.78 -1.49
CA LEU A 97 -1.49 -6.87 -2.31
C LEU A 97 -1.27 -6.57 -3.80
N GLY A 98 -1.54 -5.35 -4.23
CA GLY A 98 -1.26 -4.89 -5.59
C GLY A 98 0.20 -5.03 -5.95
N THR A 99 1.13 -4.62 -5.07
CA THR A 99 2.57 -4.74 -5.31
C THR A 99 3.01 -6.20 -5.42
N VAL A 100 2.52 -7.08 -4.55
CA VAL A 100 2.81 -8.52 -4.62
C VAL A 100 2.26 -9.14 -5.91
N LEU A 101 1.01 -8.84 -6.25
CA LEU A 101 0.33 -9.46 -7.40
C LEU A 101 0.81 -8.91 -8.75
N THR A 102 1.25 -7.66 -8.81
CA THR A 102 1.64 -7.01 -10.07
C THR A 102 3.14 -6.95 -10.27
N LEU A 103 3.91 -6.71 -9.21
CA LEU A 103 5.36 -6.59 -9.31
C LEU A 103 6.07 -7.83 -8.78
N ASN A 104 5.39 -8.84 -8.25
CA ASN A 104 6.03 -10.09 -7.79
C ASN A 104 7.12 -9.85 -6.72
N ILE A 105 6.99 -8.75 -5.97
CA ILE A 105 7.88 -8.34 -4.88
C ILE A 105 7.06 -8.18 -3.60
N HIS A 106 7.61 -8.71 -2.52
CA HIS A 106 7.07 -8.51 -1.19
C HIS A 106 7.84 -7.37 -0.51
N VAL A 107 7.16 -6.24 -0.29
CA VAL A 107 7.70 -5.15 0.51
C VAL A 107 7.24 -5.41 1.95
N GLY A 108 8.16 -5.91 2.76
CA GLY A 108 7.82 -6.58 4.01
C GLY A 108 7.33 -5.67 5.13
N GLU A 109 7.28 -4.34 4.98
CA GLU A 109 6.91 -3.43 6.07
C GLU A 109 5.43 -2.99 6.07
N GLU A 110 4.65 -3.38 5.06
CA GLU A 110 3.32 -2.81 4.82
C GLU A 110 2.27 -3.22 5.87
N TRP A 111 2.47 -4.36 6.53
CA TRP A 111 1.64 -4.80 7.66
C TRP A 111 1.77 -3.89 8.88
N LEU A 112 2.83 -3.08 8.98
CA LEU A 112 2.99 -2.09 10.05
C LEU A 112 1.87 -1.03 10.02
N ALA A 113 1.18 -0.84 8.90
CA ALA A 113 -0.02 0.01 8.83
C ALA A 113 -1.11 -0.42 9.83
N LEU A 114 -1.19 -1.71 10.17
CA LEU A 114 -2.12 -2.23 11.18
C LEU A 114 -1.89 -1.65 12.59
N LEU A 115 -0.71 -1.07 12.86
CA LEU A 115 -0.39 -0.43 14.13
C LEU A 115 -1.13 0.91 14.33
N PHE A 116 -1.77 1.45 13.30
CA PHE A 116 -2.70 2.58 13.43
C PHE A 116 -4.06 2.19 14.02
N ILE A 117 -4.37 0.89 14.08
CA ILE A 117 -5.61 0.38 14.65
C ILE A 117 -5.50 0.40 16.17
N ASN A 118 -6.51 0.98 16.83
CA ASN A 118 -6.64 0.89 18.29
C ASN A 118 -7.21 -0.48 18.67
N TRP A 119 -6.33 -1.45 18.88
CA TRP A 119 -6.69 -2.83 19.23
C TRP A 119 -7.44 -2.93 20.56
N ASP A 120 -7.16 -2.07 21.54
CA ASP A 120 -7.89 -2.07 22.82
C ASP A 120 -9.37 -1.74 22.63
N TRP A 121 -9.69 -0.83 21.71
CA TRP A 121 -11.07 -0.54 21.36
C TRP A 121 -11.74 -1.73 20.66
N VAL A 122 -11.04 -2.40 19.74
CA VAL A 122 -11.55 -3.59 19.03
C VAL A 122 -11.84 -4.72 20.03
N LEU A 123 -10.88 -5.04 20.90
CA LEU A 123 -10.99 -6.11 21.89
C LEU A 123 -12.11 -5.86 22.91
N ARG A 124 -12.31 -4.60 23.33
CA ARG A 124 -13.42 -4.22 24.22
C ARG A 124 -14.79 -4.36 23.56
N ARG A 125 -14.87 -4.11 22.25
CA ARG A 125 -16.11 -4.27 21.48
C ARG A 125 -16.44 -5.75 21.24
N GLY A 126 -15.43 -6.56 20.95
CA GLY A 126 -15.57 -8.02 20.85
C GLY A 126 -16.11 -8.63 22.14
N ARG A 127 -15.47 -8.33 23.28
CA ARG A 127 -15.90 -8.83 24.60
C ARG A 127 -17.34 -8.44 24.98
N ARG A 128 -17.79 -7.22 24.66
CA ARG A 128 -19.19 -6.82 24.89
C ARG A 128 -20.19 -7.61 24.04
N SER A 129 -19.78 -8.02 22.85
CA SER A 129 -20.63 -8.78 21.91
C SER A 129 -20.78 -10.23 22.35
N ASP A 130 -19.73 -10.83 22.91
CA ASP A 130 -19.74 -12.20 23.43
C ASP A 130 -20.56 -12.31 24.72
N VAL A 131 -20.42 -11.34 25.64
CA VAL A 131 -21.23 -11.29 26.87
C VAL A 131 -22.72 -11.10 26.54
N ALA A 132 -23.05 -10.25 25.56
CA ALA A 132 -24.43 -10.05 25.15
C ALA A 132 -25.08 -11.31 24.53
N ARG A 133 -24.29 -12.15 23.84
CA ARG A 133 -24.75 -13.44 23.28
C ARG A 133 -24.84 -14.56 24.32
N ALA A 134 -24.08 -14.49 25.41
CA ALA A 134 -24.09 -15.50 26.47
C ALA A 134 -25.26 -15.35 27.47
N VAL A 135 -25.98 -14.22 27.43
CA VAL A 135 -27.08 -13.88 28.35
C VAL A 135 -28.47 -14.06 27.68
N THR A 136 -28.50 -14.32 26.37
CA THR A 136 -29.70 -14.73 25.60
C THR A 136 -29.71 -16.23 25.39
#